data_AF-A0A8C9GAG2-F1
#
_entry.id   AF-A0A8C9GAG2-F1
#
_cell.length_a   1.000
_cell.length_b   1.000
_cell.length_c   1.000
_cell.angle_alpha   90.00
_cell.angle_beta   90.00
_cell.angle_gamma   90.00
#
_symmetry.space_group_name_H-M   'P 1'
#
loop_
_entity.id
_entity.type
_entity.pdbx_description
1 polymer ?
#
loop_
_entity_poly.entity_id
_entity_poly.type
_entity_poly.pdbx_seq_one_letter_code
_entity_poly.pdbx_strand_id
1 'polypeptide(L)'
;GRLLLLLAALCGGVNSSIVLQKMYGRITSPDFPNTYPNHKERTWNITVPKGYAVRIYFTHFNLELSYQCEYDYVKLSSSGKTLATLCGQDSTDTEEAPGNKTYISIDNTLTVVFRSDYSNEKPFTGFEAFYAAEDIDECKQLFDGEPLCNHHCHNYVGGYYCSCRIGYILHENKRTCTGEFLQIKRYFPVYSICLNLVTTLASNSKQPFSVVAFNIPYGPGAAGRSCRGLGL
;
A
#
# COMPACT_ATOMS: atom_id res chain seq x y z
N GLY A 1 6.13 -67.44 -11.22
CA GLY A 1 5.39 -67.03 -12.42
C GLY A 1 4.81 -65.66 -12.18
N ARG A 2 5.07 -64.72 -13.09
CA ARG A 2 4.55 -63.34 -13.11
C ARG A 2 3.02 -63.30 -13.25
N LEU A 3 2.34 -62.36 -12.60
CA LEU A 3 1.26 -61.53 -13.17
C LEU A 3 0.83 -60.44 -12.15
N LEU A 4 1.47 -59.26 -12.14
CA LEU A 4 0.98 -57.96 -12.64
C LEU A 4 -0.39 -57.45 -12.11
N LEU A 5 -0.29 -56.53 -11.15
CA LEU A 5 -0.91 -55.20 -11.05
C LEU A 5 -2.11 -54.87 -11.96
N LEU A 6 -3.21 -54.48 -11.34
CA LEU A 6 -4.06 -53.38 -11.78
C LEU A 6 -4.48 -52.54 -10.56
N LEU A 7 -3.60 -51.64 -10.11
CA LEU A 7 -4.06 -50.45 -9.39
C LEU A 7 -4.67 -49.54 -10.45
N ALA A 8 -6.00 -49.58 -10.59
CA ALA A 8 -6.74 -48.57 -11.31
C ALA A 8 -6.59 -47.25 -10.54
N ALA A 9 -5.58 -46.46 -10.90
CA ALA A 9 -5.55 -45.05 -10.56
C ALA A 9 -6.74 -44.39 -11.27
N LEU A 10 -7.82 -44.17 -10.51
CA LEU A 10 -8.89 -43.26 -10.90
C LEU A 10 -8.27 -41.86 -10.98
N CYS A 11 -7.75 -41.49 -12.15
CA CYS A 11 -7.42 -40.12 -12.47
C CYS A 11 -8.73 -39.38 -12.76
N GLY A 12 -9.49 -39.11 -11.69
CA GLY A 12 -10.50 -38.06 -11.73
C GLY A 12 -9.76 -36.74 -11.89
N GLY A 13 -9.99 -36.03 -13.00
CA GLY A 13 -9.40 -34.74 -13.27
C GLY A 13 -9.79 -33.74 -12.19
N VAL A 14 -8.95 -33.60 -11.17
CA VAL A 14 -9.06 -32.52 -10.20
C VAL A 14 -8.61 -31.26 -10.93
N ASN A 15 -9.51 -30.30 -11.15
CA ASN A 15 -9.16 -28.95 -11.55
C ASN A 15 -8.15 -28.41 -10.53
N SER A 16 -6.87 -28.54 -10.87
CA SER A 16 -5.77 -28.36 -9.93
C SER A 16 -5.42 -26.89 -9.91
N SER A 17 -6.17 -26.13 -9.12
CA SER A 17 -5.79 -24.76 -8.76
C SER A 17 -4.48 -24.80 -7.99
N ILE A 18 -3.48 -24.08 -8.48
CA ILE A 18 -2.17 -23.97 -7.86
C ILE A 18 -2.20 -22.77 -6.92
N VAL A 19 -1.86 -22.97 -5.64
CA VAL A 19 -1.77 -21.87 -4.66
C VAL A 19 -0.32 -21.43 -4.54
N LEU A 20 -0.06 -20.14 -4.75
CA LEU A 20 1.27 -19.53 -4.70
C LEU A 20 1.32 -18.45 -3.63
N GLN A 21 2.15 -18.66 -2.60
CA GLN A 21 2.24 -17.76 -1.42
C GLN A 21 3.60 -17.04 -1.30
N LYS A 22 4.43 -17.13 -2.34
CA LYS A 22 5.75 -16.49 -2.35
C LYS A 22 5.65 -15.03 -2.77
N MET A 23 6.58 -14.21 -2.29
CA MET A 23 6.71 -12.77 -2.65
C MET A 23 6.98 -12.53 -4.13
N TYR A 24 7.42 -13.54 -4.88
CA TYR A 24 7.58 -13.48 -6.33
C TYR A 24 7.52 -14.89 -6.90
N GLY A 25 7.29 -14.98 -8.20
CA GLY A 25 7.30 -16.26 -8.89
C GLY A 25 7.15 -16.12 -10.40
N ARG A 26 7.23 -17.28 -11.05
CA ARG A 26 7.11 -17.44 -12.49
C ARG A 26 5.99 -18.43 -12.77
N ILE A 27 5.12 -18.09 -13.72
CA ILE A 27 4.04 -18.96 -14.20
C ILE A 27 4.10 -19.03 -15.73
N THR A 28 3.69 -20.17 -16.28
CA THR A 28 3.69 -20.40 -17.73
C THR A 28 2.46 -21.19 -18.13
N SER A 29 2.08 -21.08 -19.41
CA SER A 29 1.18 -22.06 -20.02
C SER A 29 1.73 -23.48 -19.91
N PRO A 30 0.88 -24.53 -20.00
CA PRO A 30 1.33 -25.90 -20.11
C PRO A 30 2.32 -26.05 -21.27
N ASP A 31 3.36 -26.86 -21.06
CA ASP A 31 4.38 -27.25 -22.06
C ASP A 31 5.27 -26.13 -22.62
N PHE A 32 5.11 -24.88 -22.14
CA PHE A 32 5.98 -23.75 -22.50
C PHE A 32 7.48 -24.11 -22.39
N PRO A 33 8.32 -23.82 -23.40
CA PRO A 33 8.07 -22.94 -24.54
C PRO A 33 7.44 -23.61 -25.77
N ASN A 34 7.03 -24.88 -25.67
CA ASN A 34 6.34 -25.58 -26.75
C ASN A 34 4.87 -25.13 -26.85
N THR A 35 4.21 -25.57 -27.91
CA THR A 35 2.78 -25.33 -28.13
C THR A 35 1.94 -25.89 -26.99
N TYR A 36 1.01 -25.08 -26.47
CA TYR A 36 0.11 -25.55 -25.42
C TYR A 36 -0.95 -26.52 -25.99
N PRO A 37 -1.44 -27.49 -25.21
CA PRO A 37 -2.48 -28.40 -25.65
C PRO A 37 -3.87 -27.75 -25.65
N ASN A 38 -4.76 -28.24 -26.49
CA ASN A 38 -6.20 -27.94 -26.44
C ASN A 38 -6.82 -28.49 -25.14
N HIS A 39 -7.99 -27.97 -24.77
CA HIS A 39 -8.80 -28.37 -23.62
C HIS A 39 -8.05 -28.33 -22.29
N LYS A 40 -7.23 -27.30 -22.09
CA LYS A 40 -6.51 -27.09 -20.84
C LYS A 40 -7.09 -25.92 -20.10
N GLU A 41 -7.25 -26.12 -18.80
CA GLU A 41 -7.53 -25.06 -17.85
C GLU A 41 -6.50 -25.12 -16.73
N ARG A 42 -5.91 -23.98 -16.41
CA ARG A 42 -4.96 -23.82 -15.31
C ARG A 42 -5.30 -22.57 -14.53
N THR A 43 -5.37 -22.70 -13.21
CA THR A 43 -5.67 -21.60 -12.31
C THR A 43 -4.53 -21.45 -11.32
N TRP A 44 -3.99 -20.24 -11.20
CA TRP A 44 -3.02 -19.86 -10.18
C TRP A 44 -3.67 -18.85 -9.24
N ASN A 45 -3.75 -19.21 -7.96
CA ASN A 45 -4.19 -18.33 -6.89
C ASN A 45 -2.95 -17.81 -6.16
N ILE A 46 -2.58 -16.57 -6.47
CA ILE A 46 -1.42 -15.91 -5.90
C ILE A 46 -1.89 -15.09 -4.69
N THR A 47 -1.22 -15.25 -3.56
CA THR A 47 -1.50 -14.50 -2.33
C THR A 47 -0.18 -14.02 -1.74
N VAL A 48 -0.04 -12.71 -1.59
CA VAL A 48 1.08 -12.08 -0.90
C VAL A 48 0.63 -11.61 0.49
N PRO A 49 1.55 -11.27 1.41
CA PRO A 49 1.17 -10.73 2.71
C PRO A 49 0.29 -9.48 2.60
N LYS A 50 -0.52 -9.21 3.63
CA LYS A 50 -1.27 -7.95 3.72
C LYS A 50 -0.30 -6.76 3.76
N GLY A 51 -0.71 -5.63 3.20
CA GLY A 51 0.16 -4.46 2.96
C GLY A 51 0.87 -4.49 1.61
N TYR A 52 0.68 -5.55 0.81
CA TYR A 52 1.23 -5.68 -0.54
C TYR A 52 0.13 -5.94 -1.56
N ALA A 53 0.38 -5.50 -2.79
CA ALA A 53 -0.35 -5.91 -3.99
C ALA A 53 0.52 -6.87 -4.83
N VAL A 54 -0.11 -7.64 -5.71
CA VAL A 54 0.54 -8.51 -6.69
C VAL A 54 0.68 -7.75 -7.99
N ARG A 55 1.92 -7.45 -8.38
CA ARG A 55 2.28 -6.90 -9.68
C ARG A 55 2.65 -8.06 -10.61
N ILE A 56 2.04 -8.14 -11.79
CA ILE A 56 2.31 -9.16 -12.80
C ILE A 56 2.58 -8.53 -14.18
N TYR A 57 3.51 -9.12 -14.91
CA TYR A 57 3.81 -8.76 -16.30
C TYR A 57 4.18 -10.02 -17.09
N PHE A 58 4.05 -9.94 -18.42
CA PHE A 58 4.32 -11.03 -19.34
C PHE A 58 5.64 -10.75 -20.07
N THR A 59 6.49 -11.77 -20.17
CA THR A 59 7.74 -11.73 -20.95
C THR A 59 7.59 -12.38 -22.31
N HIS A 60 6.56 -13.20 -22.47
CA HIS A 60 6.18 -13.84 -23.73
C HIS A 60 4.66 -14.04 -23.75
N PHE A 61 4.01 -13.68 -24.85
CA PHE A 61 2.57 -13.92 -25.05
C PHE A 61 2.24 -14.25 -26.51
N ASN A 62 1.73 -15.47 -26.72
CA ASN A 62 1.35 -15.99 -28.03
C ASN A 62 0.21 -17.00 -27.87
N LEU A 63 -1.03 -16.52 -27.92
CA LEU A 63 -2.27 -17.29 -27.84
C LEU A 63 -3.10 -17.11 -29.12
N GLU A 64 -4.08 -17.98 -29.33
CA GLU A 64 -5.09 -17.79 -30.36
C GLU A 64 -5.86 -16.47 -30.15
N LEU A 65 -6.06 -15.71 -31.23
CA LEU A 65 -6.82 -14.46 -31.20
C LEU A 65 -8.30 -14.77 -31.48
N SER A 66 -9.20 -14.22 -30.67
CA SER A 66 -10.65 -14.32 -30.87
C SER A 66 -11.36 -13.06 -30.37
N TYR A 67 -12.57 -12.82 -30.85
CA TYR A 67 -13.35 -11.65 -30.42
C TYR A 67 -13.61 -11.74 -28.91
N GLN A 68 -13.19 -10.71 -28.16
CA GLN A 68 -13.27 -10.69 -26.69
C GLN A 68 -12.59 -11.88 -25.99
N CYS A 69 -11.63 -12.54 -26.67
CA CYS A 69 -10.89 -13.69 -26.16
C CYS A 69 -11.80 -14.86 -25.71
N GLU A 70 -12.83 -15.17 -26.50
CA GLU A 70 -13.80 -16.22 -26.17
C GLU A 70 -13.26 -17.65 -26.32
N TYR A 71 -12.27 -17.86 -27.18
CA TYR A 71 -11.58 -19.15 -27.38
C TYR A 71 -10.51 -19.34 -26.30
N ASP A 72 -9.27 -18.96 -26.61
CA ASP A 72 -8.13 -19.08 -25.72
C ASP A 72 -7.85 -17.76 -25.01
N TYR A 73 -7.56 -17.83 -23.71
CA TYR A 73 -7.30 -16.63 -22.94
C TYR A 73 -6.44 -16.84 -21.69
N VAL A 74 -5.84 -15.73 -21.25
CA VAL A 74 -5.39 -15.52 -19.88
C VAL A 74 -6.27 -14.46 -19.22
N LYS A 75 -6.96 -14.82 -18.13
CA LYS A 75 -7.80 -13.91 -17.36
C LYS A 75 -7.15 -13.59 -16.02
N LEU A 76 -7.08 -12.30 -15.71
CA LEU A 76 -6.57 -11.76 -14.45
C LEU A 76 -7.74 -11.24 -13.62
N SER A 77 -7.83 -11.64 -12.36
CA SER A 77 -8.89 -11.19 -11.46
C SER A 77 -8.38 -10.95 -10.04
N SER A 78 -8.90 -9.93 -9.37
CA SER A 78 -8.58 -9.58 -7.98
C SER A 78 -9.82 -9.02 -7.30
N SER A 79 -10.03 -9.36 -6.02
CA SER A 79 -11.22 -8.96 -5.24
C SER A 79 -12.56 -9.20 -5.97
N GLY A 80 -12.68 -10.28 -6.75
CA GLY A 80 -13.88 -10.60 -7.53
C GLY A 80 -14.11 -9.75 -8.78
N LYS A 81 -13.19 -8.85 -9.14
CA LYS A 81 -13.23 -8.04 -10.36
C LYS A 81 -12.23 -8.56 -11.39
N THR A 82 -12.64 -8.58 -12.65
CA THR A 82 -11.73 -8.86 -13.77
C THR A 82 -10.86 -7.63 -14.03
N LEU A 83 -9.54 -7.82 -14.02
CA LEU A 83 -8.57 -6.78 -14.35
C LEU A 83 -8.30 -6.75 -15.86
N ALA A 84 -8.19 -7.94 -16.47
CA ALA A 84 -7.96 -8.11 -17.90
C ALA A 84 -8.37 -9.52 -18.35
N THR A 85 -8.78 -9.63 -19.61
CA THR A 85 -8.86 -10.89 -20.36
C THR A 85 -7.99 -10.71 -21.59
N LEU A 86 -6.99 -11.57 -21.75
CA LEU A 86 -5.89 -11.39 -22.71
C LEU A 86 -5.82 -12.57 -23.68
N CYS A 87 -5.60 -12.28 -24.95
CA CYS A 87 -5.41 -13.25 -26.02
C CYS A 87 -4.63 -12.60 -27.18
N GLY A 88 -4.39 -13.34 -28.27
CA GLY A 88 -3.55 -12.85 -29.36
C GLY A 88 -2.04 -12.94 -29.07
N GLN A 89 -1.24 -12.15 -29.80
CA GLN A 89 0.21 -12.31 -29.86
C GLN A 89 0.92 -10.97 -29.76
N ASP A 90 2.09 -10.93 -29.10
CA ASP A 90 2.90 -9.71 -28.98
C ASP A 90 3.34 -9.11 -30.34
N SER A 91 3.37 -9.93 -31.41
CA SER A 91 3.74 -9.49 -32.76
C SER A 91 2.61 -8.79 -33.52
N THR A 92 1.38 -8.90 -33.03
CA THR A 92 0.21 -8.24 -33.62
C THR A 92 -0.19 -7.11 -32.69
N ASP A 93 -0.32 -5.89 -33.22
CA ASP A 93 -0.75 -4.70 -32.46
C ASP A 93 -2.25 -4.77 -32.14
N THR A 94 -2.66 -5.86 -31.49
CA THR A 94 -4.01 -6.15 -31.03
C THR A 94 -4.14 -5.65 -29.60
N GLU A 95 -5.18 -4.87 -29.31
CA GLU A 95 -5.41 -4.28 -27.98
C GLU A 95 -5.62 -5.34 -26.88
N GLU A 96 -5.86 -6.60 -27.26
CA GLU A 96 -6.07 -7.74 -26.37
C GLU A 96 -4.79 -8.40 -25.82
N ALA A 97 -3.64 -8.19 -26.46
CA ALA A 97 -2.36 -8.72 -25.99
C ALA A 97 -1.77 -7.83 -24.88
N PRO A 98 -1.05 -8.39 -23.89
CA PRO A 98 -0.52 -7.59 -22.78
C PRO A 98 0.61 -6.64 -23.21
N GLY A 99 1.42 -7.01 -24.21
CA GLY A 99 2.64 -6.28 -24.56
C GLY A 99 3.51 -5.99 -23.34
N ASN A 100 3.92 -4.73 -23.18
CA ASN A 100 4.72 -4.29 -22.03
C ASN A 100 3.87 -3.82 -20.83
N LYS A 101 2.55 -4.03 -20.86
CA LYS A 101 1.66 -3.58 -19.78
C LYS A 101 1.85 -4.42 -18.54
N THR A 102 1.89 -3.73 -17.40
CA THR A 102 1.91 -4.35 -16.08
C THR A 102 0.52 -4.24 -15.45
N TYR A 103 0.10 -5.30 -14.76
CA TYR A 103 -1.16 -5.34 -14.03
C TYR A 103 -0.88 -5.43 -12.53
N ILE A 104 -1.66 -4.71 -11.74
CA ILE A 104 -1.54 -4.68 -10.28
C ILE A 104 -2.88 -5.11 -9.70
N SER A 105 -2.87 -6.02 -8.73
CA SER A 105 -4.07 -6.48 -8.04
C SER A 105 -4.68 -5.38 -7.17
N ILE A 106 -5.98 -5.50 -6.88
CA ILE A 106 -6.73 -4.55 -6.05
C ILE A 106 -6.39 -4.77 -4.57
N ASP A 107 -6.23 -6.02 -4.17
CA ASP A 107 -5.84 -6.44 -2.83
C ASP A 107 -4.56 -7.28 -2.86
N ASN A 108 -4.29 -8.03 -1.79
CA ASN A 108 -3.13 -8.90 -1.67
C ASN A 108 -3.29 -10.25 -2.41
N THR A 109 -4.28 -10.38 -3.30
CA THR A 109 -4.60 -11.59 -4.05
C THR A 109 -4.76 -11.34 -5.54
N LEU A 110 -4.26 -12.28 -6.34
CA LEU A 110 -4.43 -12.29 -7.79
C LEU A 110 -4.72 -13.72 -8.25
N THR A 111 -5.82 -13.88 -8.97
CA THR A 111 -6.15 -15.12 -9.65
C THR A 111 -5.82 -14.97 -11.13
N VAL A 112 -5.02 -15.90 -11.64
CA VAL A 112 -4.67 -16.02 -13.06
C VAL A 112 -5.30 -17.31 -13.58
N VAL A 113 -6.10 -17.21 -14.65
CA VAL A 113 -6.71 -18.37 -15.31
C VAL A 113 -6.23 -18.43 -16.74
N PHE A 114 -5.60 -19.53 -17.13
CA PHE A 114 -5.37 -19.88 -18.54
C PHE A 114 -6.40 -20.90 -18.98
N ARG A 115 -7.02 -20.66 -20.14
CA ARG A 115 -7.93 -21.60 -20.78
C ARG A 115 -7.60 -21.74 -22.26
N SER A 116 -7.57 -22.98 -22.75
CA SER A 116 -7.60 -23.31 -24.17
C SER A 116 -8.87 -24.08 -24.54
N ASP A 117 -9.41 -23.79 -25.71
CA ASP A 117 -10.64 -24.36 -26.24
C ASP A 117 -10.40 -25.75 -26.89
N TYR A 118 -11.23 -26.19 -27.84
CA TYR A 118 -11.10 -27.52 -28.45
C TYR A 118 -10.07 -27.62 -29.59
N SER A 119 -9.66 -26.50 -30.19
CA SER A 119 -8.85 -26.50 -31.40
C SER A 119 -7.95 -25.28 -31.49
N ASN A 120 -6.69 -25.50 -31.86
CA ASN A 120 -5.81 -24.42 -32.27
C ASN A 120 -5.57 -24.50 -33.78
N GLU A 121 -5.83 -23.41 -34.50
CA GLU A 121 -5.55 -23.35 -35.95
C GLU A 121 -4.04 -23.31 -36.25
N LYS A 122 -3.22 -22.86 -35.29
CA LYS A 122 -1.77 -22.67 -35.42
C LYS A 122 -1.03 -23.15 -34.16
N PRO A 123 0.29 -23.42 -34.23
CA PRO A 123 1.07 -23.84 -33.08
C PRO A 123 1.42 -22.65 -32.16
N PHE A 124 0.47 -22.18 -31.34
CA PHE A 124 0.68 -21.09 -30.39
C PHE A 124 1.50 -21.54 -29.17
N THR A 125 2.56 -20.80 -28.83
CA THR A 125 3.52 -21.19 -27.78
C THR A 125 3.08 -20.83 -26.37
N GLY A 126 1.97 -20.12 -26.21
CA GLY A 126 1.37 -19.78 -24.93
C GLY A 126 2.03 -18.56 -24.29
N PHE A 127 2.27 -18.60 -22.97
CA PHE A 127 2.77 -17.45 -22.25
C PHE A 127 3.81 -17.79 -21.17
N GLU A 128 4.62 -16.78 -20.86
CA GLU A 128 5.46 -16.71 -19.68
C GLU A 128 5.18 -15.40 -18.95
N ALA A 129 4.92 -15.50 -17.64
CA ALA A 129 4.69 -14.34 -16.79
C ALA A 129 5.46 -14.44 -15.48
N PHE A 130 5.82 -13.27 -14.96
CA PHE A 130 6.46 -13.10 -13.67
C PHE A 130 5.59 -12.19 -12.81
N TYR A 131 5.47 -12.56 -11.53
CA TYR A 131 4.79 -11.74 -10.55
C TYR A 131 5.70 -11.44 -9.36
N ALA A 132 5.45 -10.31 -8.71
CA ALA A 132 6.11 -9.91 -7.48
C ALA A 132 5.14 -9.14 -6.57
N ALA A 133 5.36 -9.24 -5.26
CA ALA A 133 4.74 -8.41 -4.25
C ALA A 133 5.30 -6.99 -4.38
N GLU A 134 4.41 -6.02 -4.41
CA GLU A 134 4.71 -4.60 -4.42
C GLU A 134 4.08 -3.97 -3.17
N ASP A 135 4.88 -3.21 -2.42
CA ASP A 135 4.42 -2.49 -1.24
C ASP A 135 3.32 -1.49 -1.60
N ILE A 136 2.23 -1.48 -0.84
CA ILE A 136 1.15 -0.53 -1.05
C ILE A 136 1.50 0.74 -0.29
N ASP A 137 1.69 1.85 -1.02
CA ASP A 137 1.84 3.16 -0.37
C ASP A 137 0.48 3.67 0.10
N GLU A 138 0.08 3.33 1.33
CA GLU A 138 -1.22 3.73 1.85
C GLU A 138 -1.32 5.25 2.05
N CYS A 139 -0.19 5.95 2.14
CA CYS A 139 -0.15 7.41 2.27
C CYS A 139 -0.55 8.14 0.99
N LYS A 140 -0.50 7.48 -0.17
CA LYS A 140 -0.99 8.02 -1.45
C LYS A 140 -2.48 7.73 -1.68
N GLN A 141 -3.08 6.85 -0.88
CA GLN A 141 -4.48 6.48 -1.02
C GLN A 141 -5.39 7.43 -0.22
N LEU A 142 -6.55 7.76 -0.81
CA LEU A 142 -7.62 8.45 -0.11
C LEU A 142 -8.57 7.41 0.50
N PHE A 143 -8.92 7.59 1.76
CA PHE A 143 -9.90 6.77 2.47
C PHE A 143 -11.20 7.57 2.58
N ASP A 144 -12.25 7.14 1.88
CA ASP A 144 -13.55 7.84 1.78
C ASP A 144 -13.43 9.32 1.34
N GLY A 145 -12.48 9.60 0.46
CA GLY A 145 -12.21 10.95 -0.05
C GLY A 145 -11.30 11.81 0.84
N GLU A 146 -10.90 11.31 2.00
CA GLU A 146 -10.03 12.01 2.96
C GLU A 146 -8.64 11.36 3.07
N PRO A 147 -7.61 12.10 3.49
CA PRO A 147 -6.30 11.52 3.79
C PRO A 147 -6.38 10.46 4.89
N LEU A 148 -5.62 9.38 4.73
CA LEU A 148 -5.61 8.24 5.65
C LEU A 148 -5.24 8.61 7.11
N CYS A 149 -4.32 9.57 7.26
CA CYS A 149 -3.84 10.07 8.55
C CYS A 149 -4.22 11.55 8.72
N ASN A 150 -4.60 11.95 9.93
CA ASN A 150 -5.02 13.33 10.19
C ASN A 150 -3.87 14.36 10.08
N HIS A 151 -2.65 14.01 10.50
CA HIS A 151 -1.48 14.91 10.44
C HIS A 151 -0.38 14.38 9.51
N HIS A 152 0.39 13.39 9.96
CA HIS A 152 1.50 12.84 9.20
C HIS A 152 1.26 11.35 8.93
N CYS A 153 1.47 10.94 7.69
CA CYS A 153 1.44 9.54 7.27
C CYS A 153 2.87 9.08 6.97
N HIS A 154 3.22 7.88 7.43
CA HIS A 154 4.52 7.26 7.23
C HIS A 154 4.32 5.88 6.62
N ASN A 155 4.72 5.72 5.36
CA ASN A 155 4.72 4.44 4.67
C ASN A 155 5.98 3.65 5.03
N TYR A 156 5.84 2.34 5.20
CA TYR A 156 6.95 1.41 5.33
C TYR A 156 6.60 0.09 4.62
N VAL A 157 7.61 -0.74 4.39
CA VAL A 157 7.44 -2.01 3.68
C VAL A 157 6.47 -2.94 4.44
N GLY A 158 5.27 -3.12 3.90
CA GLY A 158 4.19 -3.95 4.44
C GLY A 158 3.18 -3.20 5.33
N GLY A 159 3.21 -1.87 5.38
CA GLY A 159 2.18 -1.11 6.09
C GLY A 159 2.49 0.37 6.29
N TYR A 160 1.69 1.00 7.14
CA TYR A 160 1.85 2.42 7.48
C TYR A 160 1.60 2.71 8.95
N TYR A 161 1.99 3.89 9.39
CA TYR A 161 1.54 4.47 10.67
C TYR A 161 1.32 5.98 10.55
N CYS A 162 0.46 6.50 11.43
CA CYS A 162 0.22 7.93 11.53
C CYS A 162 1.00 8.53 12.71
N SER A 163 1.44 9.78 12.58
CA SER A 163 1.98 10.55 13.70
C SER A 163 1.40 11.95 13.75
N CYS A 164 1.54 12.63 14.89
CA CYS A 164 0.95 13.93 15.16
C CYS A 164 2.00 15.04 15.23
N ARG A 165 1.57 16.26 14.89
CA ARG A 165 2.34 17.49 15.15
C ARG A 165 2.58 17.68 16.64
N ILE A 166 3.59 18.46 16.99
CA ILE A 166 3.93 18.83 18.37
C ILE A 166 2.69 19.42 19.06
N GLY A 167 2.40 18.95 20.28
CA GLY A 167 1.23 19.37 21.07
C GLY A 167 -0.05 18.56 20.83
N TYR A 168 0.00 17.54 19.98
CA TYR A 168 -1.12 16.61 19.75
C TYR A 168 -0.72 15.18 20.14
N ILE A 169 -1.71 14.39 20.57
CA ILE A 169 -1.57 12.99 20.94
C ILE A 169 -2.31 12.15 19.90
N LEU A 170 -1.69 11.04 19.48
CA LEU A 170 -2.32 10.10 18.57
C LEU A 170 -3.46 9.38 19.32
N HIS A 171 -4.66 9.49 18.78
CA HIS A 171 -5.86 8.86 19.32
C HIS A 171 -5.77 7.32 19.21
N GLU A 172 -6.55 6.59 20.02
CA GLU A 172 -6.57 5.12 20.05
C GLU A 172 -6.91 4.48 18.70
N ASN A 173 -7.64 5.20 17.84
CA ASN A 173 -7.93 4.76 16.47
C ASN A 173 -6.71 4.78 15.52
N LYS A 174 -5.53 5.21 16.01
CA LYS A 174 -4.24 5.27 15.31
C LYS A 174 -4.21 6.16 14.06
N ARG A 175 -5.23 7.01 13.86
CA ARG A 175 -5.33 7.90 12.68
C ARG A 175 -5.54 9.36 13.06
N THR A 176 -6.36 9.61 14.08
CA THR A 176 -6.76 10.96 14.50
C THR A 176 -5.75 11.53 15.49
N CYS A 177 -5.48 12.83 15.39
CA CYS A 177 -4.64 13.53 16.35
C CYS A 177 -5.53 14.40 17.23
N THR A 178 -5.63 14.06 18.51
CA THR A 178 -6.37 14.87 19.49
C THR A 178 -5.40 15.80 20.20
N GLY A 179 -5.70 17.08 20.18
CA GLY A 179 -4.98 18.03 21.02
C GLY A 179 -5.48 17.89 22.44
N GLU A 180 -4.61 17.53 23.38
CA GLU A 180 -4.72 18.21 24.66
C GLU A 180 -4.26 19.64 24.36
N PHE A 181 -5.21 20.57 24.26
CA PHE A 181 -4.96 21.86 24.90
C PHE A 181 -4.72 21.53 26.37
N LEU A 182 -3.50 21.05 26.71
CA LEU A 182 -2.92 21.30 28.00
C LEU A 182 -3.14 22.79 28.16
N GLN A 183 -4.07 23.10 29.05
CA GLN A 183 -4.45 24.45 29.35
C GLN A 183 -3.17 25.27 29.52
N ILE A 184 -2.81 26.04 28.50
CA ILE A 184 -2.03 27.24 28.70
C ILE A 184 -2.82 28.18 29.65
N LYS A 185 -4.08 27.87 30.00
CA LYS A 185 -4.80 28.43 31.16
C LYS A 185 -4.28 28.03 32.54
N ARG A 186 -3.39 27.03 32.71
CA ARG A 186 -2.76 26.74 34.03
C ARG A 186 -1.34 27.31 34.20
N TYR A 187 -0.71 27.78 33.11
CA TYR A 187 0.55 28.53 33.19
C TYR A 187 0.38 30.05 32.93
N PHE A 188 -0.82 30.51 32.57
CA PHE A 188 -1.21 31.92 32.56
C PHE A 188 -2.01 32.34 33.82
N PRO A 189 -1.39 32.31 35.01
CA PRO A 189 -1.63 33.40 35.96
C PRO A 189 -0.39 34.27 36.17
N VAL A 190 0.78 33.93 35.63
CA VAL A 190 2.02 34.67 35.96
C VAL A 190 2.41 35.71 34.90
N TYR A 191 2.08 35.49 33.62
CA TYR A 191 2.38 36.48 32.57
C TYR A 191 1.46 37.71 32.58
N SER A 192 0.27 37.62 33.19
CA SER A 192 -0.65 38.75 33.29
C SER A 192 -0.30 39.72 34.43
N ILE A 193 0.50 39.29 35.41
CA ILE A 193 0.87 40.14 36.55
C ILE A 193 2.11 40.99 36.22
N CYS A 194 3.07 40.47 35.46
CA CYS A 194 4.25 41.25 35.07
C CYS A 194 3.96 42.31 34.00
N LEU A 195 2.96 42.11 33.13
CA LEU A 195 2.63 43.11 32.10
C LEU A 195 1.87 44.32 32.69
N ASN A 196 1.10 44.13 33.77
CA ASN A 196 0.34 45.19 34.41
C ASN A 196 1.15 46.10 35.35
N LEU A 197 2.35 45.68 35.79
CA LEU A 197 3.24 46.52 36.59
C LEU A 197 4.09 47.47 35.73
N VAL A 198 4.41 47.08 34.49
CA VAL A 198 5.23 47.91 33.59
C VAL A 198 4.39 49.04 32.97
N THR A 199 3.09 48.85 32.78
CA THR A 199 2.19 49.89 32.25
C THR A 199 1.78 50.94 33.29
N THR A 200 1.77 50.61 34.60
CA THR A 200 1.44 51.60 35.66
C THR A 200 2.60 52.53 36.04
N LEU A 201 3.85 52.17 35.73
CA LEU A 201 5.02 53.03 35.99
C LEU A 201 5.47 53.85 34.75
N ALA A 202 5.03 53.46 33.55
CA ALA A 202 5.37 54.18 32.31
C ALA A 202 4.51 55.42 32.04
N SER A 203 3.47 55.70 32.84
CA SER A 203 2.60 56.87 32.61
C SER A 203 3.12 58.18 33.23
N ASN A 204 4.29 58.19 33.87
CA ASN A 204 4.74 59.37 34.63
C ASN A 204 6.23 59.77 34.54
N SER A 205 6.99 59.30 33.54
CA SER A 205 8.34 59.82 33.34
C SER A 205 8.73 59.95 31.86
N LYS A 206 9.24 61.13 31.48
CA LYS A 206 9.72 61.47 30.13
C LYS A 206 11.17 61.04 29.90
N GLN A 207 11.53 59.77 30.06
CA GLN A 207 12.82 59.25 29.58
C GLN A 207 12.73 57.79 29.09
N PRO A 208 13.55 57.38 28.09
CA PRO A 208 13.50 56.03 27.53
C PRO A 208 14.21 55.04 28.46
N PHE A 209 13.54 53.95 28.85
CA PHE A 209 14.16 52.82 29.57
C PHE A 209 14.47 51.69 28.59
N SER A 210 15.68 51.12 28.68
CA SER A 210 15.99 49.81 28.08
C SER A 210 15.62 48.69 29.05
N VAL A 211 14.77 47.77 28.62
CA VAL A 211 14.40 46.59 29.40
C VAL A 211 15.37 45.47 29.07
N VAL A 212 16.20 45.06 30.03
CA VAL A 212 17.02 43.85 29.92
C VAL A 212 16.23 42.67 30.47
N ALA A 213 15.87 41.73 29.60
CA ALA A 213 15.26 40.48 30.00
C ALA A 213 16.33 39.55 30.61
N PHE A 214 16.19 39.19 31.89
CA PHE A 214 17.01 38.16 32.49
C PHE A 214 16.36 36.79 32.29
N ASN A 215 17.10 35.84 31.71
CA ASN A 215 16.73 34.43 31.72
C ASN A 215 16.90 33.88 33.14
N ILE A 216 15.81 33.41 33.74
CA ILE A 216 15.85 32.69 35.02
C ILE A 216 15.81 31.19 34.72
N PRO A 217 16.73 30.36 35.25
CA PRO A 217 16.72 28.93 35.02
C PRO A 217 15.61 28.24 35.83
N TYR A 218 14.94 27.26 35.22
CA TYR A 218 13.89 26.46 35.85
C TYR A 218 14.48 25.35 36.72
N GLY A 219 14.05 25.28 37.98
CA GLY A 219 14.31 24.17 38.90
C GLY A 219 13.27 24.13 40.03
N PRO A 220 12.90 22.94 40.55
CA PRO A 220 11.87 22.81 41.58
C PRO A 220 12.43 23.28 42.92
N GLY A 221 12.10 24.52 43.30
CA GLY A 221 12.59 25.15 44.55
C GLY A 221 12.67 26.67 44.53
N ALA A 222 12.41 27.34 43.40
CA ALA A 222 12.43 28.81 43.33
C ALA A 222 11.10 29.45 43.78
N ALA A 223 10.68 29.20 45.02
CA ALA A 223 9.64 29.99 45.67
C ALA A 223 10.30 31.13 46.46
N GLY A 224 10.04 32.37 46.05
CA GLY A 224 10.38 33.56 46.82
C GLY A 224 11.72 34.22 46.47
N ARG A 225 11.77 34.95 45.36
CA ARG A 225 12.70 36.09 45.25
C ARG A 225 11.92 37.32 44.81
N SER A 226 11.89 38.31 45.70
CA SER A 226 11.32 39.65 45.50
C SER A 226 12.08 40.37 44.39
N CYS A 227 11.35 40.96 43.44
CA CYS A 227 11.91 41.89 42.45
C CYS A 227 12.45 43.13 43.19
N ARG A 228 13.77 43.26 43.30
CA ARG A 228 14.41 44.53 43.68
C ARG A 228 14.75 45.31 42.42
N GLY A 229 14.17 46.49 42.26
CA GLY A 229 14.63 47.45 41.27
C GLY A 229 15.98 48.02 41.72
N LEU A 230 17.00 47.91 40.87
CA LEU A 230 18.19 48.75 40.98
C LEU A 230 17.93 50.03 40.19
N GLY A 231 17.74 51.12 40.92
CA GLY A 231 17.83 52.46 40.34
C GLY A 231 19.30 52.81 40.09
N LEU A 232 19.56 53.46 38.96
CA LEU A 232 20.71 54.34 38.79
C LEU A 232 20.29 55.76 39.17
#